data_AF-A0A3B9Y585-F1
#
_entry.id   AF-A0A3B9Y585-F1
#
_cell.length_a   1.000
_cell.length_b   1.000
_cell.length_c   1.000
_cell.angle_alpha   90.00
_cell.angle_beta   90.00
_cell.angle_gamma   90.00
#
_symmetry.space_group_name_H-M   'P 1'
#
loop_
_entity.id
_entity.type
_entity.pdbx_description
1 polymer ?
#
loop_
_entity_poly.entity_id
_entity_poly.type
_entity_poly.pdbx_seq_one_letter_code
_entity_poly.pdbx_strand_id
1 'polypeptide(L)' 'MNSSGIGLLVTLLIRINRQKQRMYAYGLSDHYRHIFEVTRLSDAIKIYDGESAALAAS' A
#
# COMPACT_ATOMS: atom_id res chain seq x y z
N MET A 1 -6.43 0.29 -11.64
CA MET A 1 -5.13 -0.42 -11.47
C MET A 1 -5.28 -1.81 -12.04
N ASN A 2 -4.38 -2.22 -12.94
CA ASN A 2 -4.40 -3.54 -13.58
C ASN A 2 -3.33 -4.45 -12.96
N SER A 3 -3.21 -5.68 -13.46
CA SER A 3 -2.23 -6.67 -12.98
C SER A 3 -0.79 -6.15 -13.02
N SER A 4 -0.40 -5.41 -14.06
CA SER A 4 0.93 -4.80 -14.16
C SER A 4 1.17 -3.75 -13.08
N GLY A 5 0.17 -2.91 -12.77
CA GLY A 5 0.24 -1.92 -11.68
C GLY A 5 0.42 -2.57 -10.31
N ILE A 6 -0.30 -3.68 -10.05
CA ILE A 6 -0.15 -4.46 -8.81
C ILE A 6 1.27 -5.03 -8.72
N GLY A 7 1.79 -5.62 -9.81
CA GLY A 7 3.15 -6.15 -9.85
C GLY A 7 4.23 -5.11 -9.54
N LEU A 8 4.03 -3.86 -9.99
CA LEU A 8 4.91 -2.74 -9.65
C LEU A 8 4.85 -2.38 -8.17
N LEU A 9 3.65 -2.32 -7.56
CA LEU A 9 3.50 -2.06 -6.12
C LEU A 9 4.15 -3.16 -5.28
N VAL A 10 3.97 -4.43 -5.65
CA VAL A 10 4.63 -5.57 -4.98
C VAL A 10 6.15 -5.46 -5.09
N THR A 11 6.67 -5.13 -6.27
CA THR A 11 8.11 -4.95 -6.49
C THR A 11 8.66 -3.81 -5.62
N LEU A 12 7.94 -2.70 -5.52
CA LEU A 12 8.32 -1.57 -4.67
C LEU A 12 8.32 -1.96 -3.19
N LEU A 13 7.26 -2.64 -2.72
CA LEU A 13 7.14 -3.13 -1.35
C LEU A 13 8.31 -4.04 -0.98
N ILE A 14 8.70 -4.98 -1.86
CA ILE A 14 9.87 -5.85 -1.65
C ILE A 14 11.14 -5.01 -1.45
N ARG A 15 11.35 -3.97 -2.25
CA ARG A 15 12.54 -3.10 -2.15
C ARG A 15 12.54 -2.31 -0.83
N ILE A 16 11.40 -1.75 -0.44
CA ILE A 16 11.22 -1.01 0.82
C ILE A 16 11.51 -1.92 2.02
N ASN A 17 10.95 -3.13 2.04
CA ASN A 17 11.17 -4.10 3.11
C ASN A 17 12.64 -4.53 3.23
N ARG A 18 13.34 -4.71 2.09
CA ARG A 18 14.78 -5.00 2.09
C ARG A 18 15.63 -3.87 2.68
N GLN A 19 15.15 -2.64 2.59
CA GLN A 19 15.78 -1.48 3.22
C GLN A 19 15.32 -1.26 4.67
N LYS A 20 14.55 -2.20 5.24
CA LYS A 20 13.93 -2.12 6.57
C LYS A 20 13.04 -0.89 6.76
N GLN A 21 12.49 -0.38 5.66
CA GLN A 21 11.52 0.70 5.66
C GLN A 21 10.11 0.12 5.64
N ARG A 22 9.11 0.98 5.90
CA ARG A 22 7.69 0.63 5.87
C ARG A 22 7.00 1.37 4.74
N MET A 23 6.01 0.72 4.12
CA MET A 23 5.16 1.32 3.11
C MET A 23 3.75 1.48 3.65
N TYR A 24 3.19 2.67 3.50
CA TYR A 24 1.82 3.00 3.88
C TYR A 24 1.10 3.62 2.69
N ALA A 25 -0.22 3.48 2.66
CA ALA A 25 -1.08 4.11 1.68
C ALA A 25 -2.09 5.02 2.38
N TYR A 26 -2.45 6.13 1.74
CA TYR A 26 -3.55 7.00 2.14
C TYR A 26 -4.24 7.55 0.90
N GLY A 27 -5.47 8.07 1.05
CA GLY A 27 -6.19 8.71 -0.06
C GLY A 27 -6.68 7.76 -1.16
N LEU A 28 -6.79 6.45 -0.87
CA LEU A 28 -7.36 5.49 -1.81
C LEU A 28 -8.88 5.68 -1.89
N SER A 29 -9.40 5.78 -3.12
CA SER A 29 -10.84 5.67 -3.36
C SER A 29 -11.34 4.24 -3.07
N ASP A 30 -12.64 4.06 -2.92
CA ASP A 30 -13.23 2.75 -2.56
C ASP A 30 -12.92 1.66 -3.58
N HIS A 31 -12.88 2.02 -4.87
CA HIS A 31 -12.45 1.10 -5.92
C HIS A 31 -11.01 0.58 -5.69
N TYR A 32 -10.09 1.44 -5.24
CA TYR A 32 -8.71 1.03 -4.96
C TYR A 32 -8.56 0.30 -3.63
N ARG A 33 -9.35 0.66 -2.62
CA ARG A 33 -9.43 -0.11 -1.37
C ARG A 33 -9.85 -1.56 -1.64
N HIS A 34 -10.89 -1.74 -2.44
CA HIS A 34 -11.34 -3.08 -2.84
C HIS A 34 -10.27 -3.86 -3.61
N ILE A 35 -9.54 -3.20 -4.52
CA ILE A 35 -8.40 -3.84 -5.22
C ILE A 35 -7.34 -4.31 -4.21
N PHE A 36 -7.00 -3.51 -3.21
CA PHE A 36 -6.03 -3.89 -2.17
C PHE A 36 -6.50 -5.08 -1.34
N GLU A 37 -7.79 -5.15 -1.01
CA GLU A 37 -8.38 -6.27 -0.29
C GLU A 37 -8.31 -7.57 -1.11
N VAL A 38 -8.83 -7.57 -2.35
CA VAL A 38 -8.87 -8.80 -3.17
C VAL A 38 -7.49 -9.28 -3.60
N THR A 39 -6.50 -8.39 -3.63
CA THR A 39 -5.09 -8.72 -3.93
C THR A 39 -4.26 -9.00 -2.68
N ARG A 40 -4.86 -8.90 -1.49
CA ARG A 40 -4.19 -9.02 -0.19
C ARG A 40 -3.04 -8.03 0.04
N LEU A 41 -2.98 -6.94 -0.73
CA LEU A 41 -2.01 -5.87 -0.48
C LEU A 41 -2.26 -5.20 0.88
N SER A 42 -3.51 -5.18 1.35
CA SER A 42 -3.87 -4.65 2.69
C SER A 42 -3.19 -5.40 3.85
N ASP A 43 -2.77 -6.65 3.65
CA ASP A 43 -2.06 -7.43 4.68
C ASP A 43 -0.63 -6.92 4.89
N ALA A 44 -0.05 -6.27 3.88
CA ALA A 44 1.35 -5.85 3.87
C ALA A 44 1.55 -4.33 3.80
N ILE A 45 0.60 -3.59 3.22
CA ILE A 45 0.59 -2.13 3.11
C ILE A 45 -0.60 -1.61 3.92
N LYS A 46 -0.31 -1.00 5.06
CA LYS A 46 -1.35 -0.43 5.91
C LYS A 46 -1.94 0.83 5.27
N ILE A 47 -3.27 0.89 5.23
CA ILE A 47 -4.02 2.00 4.66
C ILE A 47 -4.49 2.91 5.80
N TYR A 48 -4.32 4.22 5.62
CA TYR A 48 -4.76 5.26 6.55
C TYR A 48 -5.73 6.23 5.86
N ASP A 49 -6.57 6.89 6.67
CA ASP A 49 -7.59 7.82 6.17
C ASP A 49 -6.99 9.14 5.66
N GLY A 50 -5.75 9.47 6.03
CA GLY A 50 -5.06 10.67 5.57
C GLY A 50 -3.56 10.63 5.79
N GLU A 51 -2.88 11.56 5.14
CA GLU A 51 -1.42 11.69 5.17
C GLU A 51 -0.89 11.86 6.59
N SER A 52 -1.50 12.74 7.39
CA SER A 52 -1.09 12.99 8.77
C SER A 52 -1.14 11.73 9.63
N ALA A 53 -2.18 10.89 9.47
CA ALA A 53 -2.29 9.61 10.17
C ALA A 53 -1.23 8.59 9.72
N ALA A 54 -0.89 8.57 8.42
CA ALA A 54 0.16 7.72 7.90
C ALA A 54 1.55 8.14 8.41
N LEU A 55 1.83 9.45 8.45
CA LEU A 55 3.08 9.99 8.97
C LEU A 55 3.23 9.80 10.48
N ALA A 56 2.14 9.91 11.25
CA ALA A 56 2.19 9.66 12.70
C ALA A 56 2.52 8.19 13.05
N ALA A 57 2.37 7.26 12.10
CA ALA A 57 2.65 5.84 12.29
C ALA A 57 4.02 5.38 11.75
N SER A 58 4.82 6.30 11.16
CA SER A 58 6.14 5.99 10.60
C SER A 58 7.19 5.71 11.65
#